data_AF-A0A671FJ23-F1
#
_entry.id   AF-A0A671FJ23-F1
#
_cell.length_a   1.000
_cell.length_b   1.000
_cell.length_c   1.000
_cell.angle_alpha   90.00
_cell.angle_beta   90.00
_cell.angle_gamma   90.00
#
_symmetry.space_group_name_H-M   'P 1'
#
loop_
_entity.id
_entity.type
_entity.pdbx_description
1 polymer ?
#
loop_
_entity_poly.entity_id
_entity_poly.type
_entity_poly.pdbx_seq_one_letter_code
_entity_poly.pdbx_strand_id
1 'polypeptide(L)'
;MRMLLSFLALGAAYVCAIAVESPMNRLVAETLTLLSTHRTRLIGDGNLMIPTPEHKNHQLCIEEVFQGIDTLKNQTAQGDAVEKLFQNLSLIKEHIDRQKKSCGGERRRVKKFLDYLQVFLGVIYTEWTTESL
;
A
#
# COMPACT_ATOMS: atom_id res chain seq x y z
N MET A 1 50.58 4.77 49.33
CA MET A 1 50.14 4.32 48.00
C MET A 1 48.77 4.94 47.73
N ARG A 2 48.71 6.06 46.98
CA ARG A 2 47.47 6.81 46.69
C ARG A 2 46.82 6.21 45.43
N MET A 3 45.69 5.51 45.58
CA MET A 3 44.86 5.13 44.42
C MET A 3 43.90 6.27 44.11
N LEU A 4 44.11 6.93 42.96
CA LEU A 4 43.12 7.80 42.34
C LEU A 4 42.05 6.90 41.68
N LEU A 5 40.84 6.90 42.24
CA LEU A 5 39.65 6.35 41.61
C LEU A 5 39.02 7.43 40.73
N SER A 6 39.30 7.39 39.44
CA SER A 6 38.61 8.18 38.42
C SER A 6 37.31 7.47 38.03
N PHE A 7 36.18 8.04 38.45
CA PHE A 7 34.85 7.63 37.98
C PHE A 7 34.62 8.12 36.55
N LEU A 8 34.61 7.19 35.59
CA LEU A 8 34.12 7.43 34.23
C LEU A 8 32.61 7.24 34.21
N ALA A 9 31.86 8.34 34.20
CA ALA A 9 30.43 8.31 33.90
C ALA A 9 30.23 8.37 32.37
N LEU A 10 30.00 7.23 31.74
CA LEU A 10 29.49 7.18 30.36
C LEU A 10 27.98 7.46 30.38
N GLY A 11 27.59 8.67 30.01
CA GLY A 11 26.21 8.97 29.66
C GLY A 11 25.88 8.43 28.27
N ALA A 12 25.18 7.30 28.19
CA ALA A 12 24.58 6.84 26.95
C ALA A 12 23.34 7.69 26.66
N ALA A 13 23.44 8.64 25.74
CA ALA A 13 22.28 9.32 25.19
C ALA A 13 21.51 8.29 24.33
N TYR A 14 20.41 7.78 24.89
CA TYR A 14 19.49 6.89 24.18
C TYR A 14 18.75 7.72 23.12
N VAL A 15 19.24 7.70 21.88
CA VAL A 15 18.51 8.25 20.75
C VAL A 15 17.35 7.30 20.46
N CYS A 16 16.15 7.65 20.94
CA CYS A 16 14.93 6.98 20.51
C CYS A 16 14.78 7.18 19.00
N ALA A 17 15.09 6.14 18.22
CA ALA A 17 14.71 6.06 16.83
C ALA A 17 13.20 5.88 16.77
N ILE A 18 12.46 6.98 16.66
CA ILE A 18 11.04 6.93 16.30
C ILE A 18 11.03 6.46 14.85
N ALA A 19 10.52 5.26 14.59
CA ALA A 19 10.36 4.77 13.23
C ALA A 19 9.42 5.74 12.50
N VAL A 20 9.98 6.57 11.62
CA VAL A 20 9.19 7.48 10.79
C VAL A 20 8.36 6.62 9.84
N GLU A 21 7.05 6.67 10.02
CA GLU A 21 6.12 5.94 9.15
C GLU A 21 6.32 6.36 7.69
N SER A 22 6.32 5.37 6.77
CA SER A 22 6.48 5.64 5.34
C SER A 22 5.41 6.64 4.86
N PRO A 23 5.76 7.64 4.04
CA PRO A 23 4.79 8.58 3.48
C PRO A 23 3.61 7.88 2.78
N MET A 24 3.84 6.72 2.16
CA MET A 24 2.78 5.93 1.54
C MET A 24 1.85 5.28 2.57
N ASN A 25 2.36 4.79 3.69
CA ASN A 25 1.54 4.19 4.75
C ASN A 25 0.60 5.25 5.35
N ARG A 26 1.15 6.44 5.63
CA ARG A 26 0.35 7.57 6.11
C ARG A 26 -0.74 7.97 5.10
N LEU A 27 -0.39 8.04 3.82
CA LEU A 27 -1.36 8.35 2.75
C LEU A 27 -2.48 7.30 2.68
N VAL A 28 -2.15 6.01 2.75
CA VAL A 28 -3.13 4.92 2.77
C VAL A 28 -4.03 5.01 4.01
N ALA A 29 -3.47 5.24 5.19
CA ALA A 29 -4.24 5.40 6.43
C ALA A 29 -5.21 6.59 6.38
N GLU A 30 -4.76 7.73 5.85
CA GLU A 30 -5.61 8.90 5.63
C GLU A 30 -6.72 8.60 4.61
N THR A 31 -6.39 7.92 3.51
CA THR A 31 -7.35 7.51 2.48
C THR A 31 -8.43 6.58 3.03
N LEU A 32 -8.06 5.63 3.88
CA LEU A 32 -9.00 4.74 4.57
C LEU A 32 -9.94 5.53 5.50
N THR A 33 -9.41 6.53 6.21
CA THR A 33 -10.20 7.41 7.08
C THR A 33 -11.22 8.22 6.28
N LEU A 34 -10.80 8.81 5.16
CA LEU A 34 -11.68 9.54 4.24
C LEU A 34 -12.75 8.62 3.63
N LEU A 35 -12.36 7.41 3.19
CA LEU A 35 -13.29 6.41 2.65
C LEU A 35 -14.37 6.04 3.67
N SER A 36 -13.98 5.79 4.91
CA SER A 36 -14.91 5.48 6.01
C SER A 36 -15.86 6.66 6.26
N THR A 37 -15.32 7.87 6.37
CA THR A 37 -16.08 9.10 6.65
C THR A 37 -17.09 9.43 5.56
N HIS A 38 -16.74 9.18 4.28
CA HIS A 38 -17.57 9.52 3.14
C HIS A 38 -18.40 8.35 2.60
N ARG A 39 -18.40 7.19 3.27
CA ARG A 39 -19.05 5.97 2.79
C ARG A 39 -20.51 6.17 2.40
N THR A 40 -21.32 6.82 3.25
CA THR A 40 -22.74 7.09 2.97
C THR A 40 -22.93 7.94 1.71
N ARG A 41 -22.07 8.95 1.53
CA ARG A 41 -22.12 9.83 0.34
C ARG A 41 -21.69 9.11 -0.93
N LEU A 42 -20.69 8.22 -0.85
CA LEU A 42 -20.23 7.41 -1.98
C LEU A 42 -21.25 6.35 -2.39
N ILE A 43 -22.01 5.79 -1.45
CA ILE A 43 -23.13 4.88 -1.73
C ILE A 43 -24.26 5.63 -2.44
N GLY A 44 -24.52 6.88 -2.03
CA GLY A 44 -25.54 7.73 -2.66
C GLY A 44 -26.93 7.11 -2.57
N ASP A 45 -27.58 6.90 -3.72
CA ASP A 45 -28.89 6.24 -3.82
C ASP A 45 -28.79 4.71 -3.85
N GLY A 46 -27.58 4.14 -3.92
CA GLY A 46 -27.32 2.71 -3.94
C GLY A 46 -27.57 2.01 -5.28
N ASN A 47 -27.92 2.73 -6.35
CA ASN A 47 -28.25 2.12 -7.65
C ASN A 47 -27.02 1.91 -8.54
N LEU A 48 -25.89 2.55 -8.23
CA LEU A 48 -24.67 2.44 -9.02
C LEU A 48 -24.09 1.02 -8.91
N MET A 49 -24.04 0.32 -10.04
CA MET A 49 -23.37 -0.98 -10.13
C MET A 49 -21.94 -0.80 -10.61
N ILE A 50 -20.98 -1.29 -9.83
CA ILE A 50 -19.55 -1.27 -10.16
C ILE A 50 -19.03 -2.71 -10.16
N PRO A 51 -18.39 -3.18 -11.25
CA PRO A 51 -17.71 -4.47 -11.26
C PRO A 51 -16.73 -4.56 -10.08
N THR A 52 -16.95 -5.54 -9.21
CA THR A 52 -16.13 -5.74 -8.02
C THR A 52 -15.47 -7.13 -8.12
N PRO A 53 -14.14 -7.23 -8.06
CA PRO A 53 -13.46 -8.51 -8.16
C PRO A 53 -13.88 -9.49 -7.05
N GLU A 54 -14.22 -10.71 -7.41
CA GLU A 54 -14.53 -11.80 -6.46
C GLU A 54 -13.26 -12.50 -5.95
N HIS A 55 -12.18 -12.44 -6.72
CA HIS A 55 -10.90 -13.07 -6.42
C HIS A 55 -10.21 -12.38 -5.22
N LYS A 56 -9.71 -13.16 -4.25
CA LYS A 56 -9.13 -12.62 -3.00
C LYS A 56 -7.72 -12.05 -3.15
N ASN A 57 -6.98 -12.46 -4.17
CA ASN A 57 -5.70 -11.83 -4.48
C ASN A 57 -5.88 -10.45 -5.13
N HIS A 58 -5.89 -9.42 -4.29
CA HIS A 58 -6.07 -8.03 -4.71
C HIS A 58 -4.96 -7.52 -5.65
N GLN A 59 -3.76 -8.13 -5.65
CA GLN A 59 -2.65 -7.69 -6.52
C GLN A 59 -2.92 -7.98 -7.99
N LEU A 60 -3.75 -8.98 -8.30
CA LEU A 60 -4.13 -9.33 -9.68
C LEU A 60 -5.18 -8.37 -10.25
N CYS A 61 -5.99 -7.74 -9.40
CA CYS A 61 -7.18 -6.99 -9.80
C CYS A 61 -7.03 -5.47 -9.66
N ILE A 62 -5.79 -4.97 -9.61
CA ILE A 62 -5.50 -3.55 -9.39
C ILE A 62 -6.17 -2.68 -10.47
N GLU A 63 -6.15 -3.11 -11.73
CA GLU A 63 -6.67 -2.33 -12.85
C GLU A 63 -8.20 -2.22 -12.80
N GLU A 64 -8.89 -3.32 -12.52
CA GLU A 64 -10.34 -3.38 -12.33
C GLU A 64 -10.78 -2.51 -11.14
N VAL A 65 -10.04 -2.56 -10.02
CA VAL A 65 -10.31 -1.72 -8.85
C VAL A 65 -10.24 -0.23 -9.20
N PHE A 66 -9.20 0.21 -9.94
CA PHE A 66 -9.07 1.61 -10.31
C PHE A 66 -10.08 2.06 -11.38
N GLN A 67 -10.49 1.19 -12.29
CA GLN A 67 -11.62 1.47 -13.20
C GLN A 67 -12.94 1.65 -12.43
N GLY A 68 -13.16 0.86 -11.37
CA GLY A 68 -14.30 1.03 -10.48
C GLY A 68 -14.26 2.35 -9.72
N ILE A 69 -13.08 2.77 -9.25
CA ILE A 69 -12.87 4.08 -8.61
C ILE A 69 -13.18 5.22 -9.59
N ASP A 70 -12.75 5.13 -10.85
CA ASP A 70 -13.04 6.13 -11.87
C ASP A 70 -14.55 6.24 -12.15
N THR A 71 -15.25 5.10 -12.20
CA THR A 71 -16.71 5.04 -12.34
C THR A 71 -17.39 5.72 -11.15
N LEU A 72 -16.97 5.41 -9.93
CA LEU A 72 -17.49 6.00 -8.70
C LEU A 72 -17.26 7.52 -8.67
N LYS A 73 -16.06 7.97 -9.04
CA LYS A 73 -15.69 9.39 -9.10
C LYS A 73 -16.59 10.17 -10.04
N ASN A 74 -16.88 9.64 -11.22
CA ASN A 74 -17.69 10.31 -12.23
C ASN A 74 -19.17 10.47 -11.81
N GLN A 75 -19.66 9.62 -10.92
CA GLN A 75 -21.03 9.65 -10.40
C GLN A 75 -21.17 10.38 -9.06
N THR A 76 -20.06 10.63 -8.37
CA THR A 76 -20.08 11.27 -7.06
C THR A 76 -20.09 12.79 -7.21
N ALA A 77 -21.10 13.46 -6.64
CA ALA A 77 -21.15 14.91 -6.58
C ALA A 77 -19.89 15.46 -5.89
N GLN A 78 -19.26 16.47 -6.49
CA GLN A 78 -17.99 17.02 -6.00
C GLN A 78 -18.12 17.76 -4.66
N GLY A 79 -17.04 17.77 -3.88
CA GLY A 79 -16.92 18.48 -2.61
C GLY A 79 -15.56 18.20 -1.97
N ASP A 80 -15.00 19.20 -1.27
CA ASP A 80 -13.59 19.24 -0.85
C ASP A 80 -13.06 17.92 -0.23
N ALA A 81 -13.77 17.38 0.76
CA ALA A 81 -13.32 16.17 1.46
C ALA A 81 -13.43 14.88 0.61
N VAL A 82 -14.42 14.80 -0.29
CA VAL A 82 -14.57 13.68 -1.24
C VAL A 82 -13.57 13.81 -2.39
N GLU A 83 -13.26 15.03 -2.81
CA GLU A 83 -12.24 15.30 -3.82
C GLU A 83 -10.86 14.87 -3.32
N LYS A 84 -10.54 15.19 -2.05
CA LYS A 84 -9.30 14.74 -1.40
C LYS A 84 -9.18 13.21 -1.36
N LEU A 85 -10.28 12.48 -1.14
CA LEU A 85 -10.28 11.02 -1.23
C LEU A 85 -9.83 10.54 -2.62
N PHE A 86 -10.42 11.07 -3.69
CA PHE A 86 -10.07 10.68 -5.05
C PHE A 86 -8.66 11.13 -5.46
N GLN A 87 -8.18 12.27 -4.98
CA GLN A 87 -6.80 12.71 -5.16
C GLN A 87 -5.82 11.74 -4.51
N ASN A 88 -6.08 11.33 -3.26
CA ASN A 88 -5.23 10.34 -2.59
C ASN A 88 -5.21 8.99 -3.32
N LEU A 89 -6.38 8.51 -3.78
CA LEU A 89 -6.46 7.28 -4.57
C LEU A 89 -5.65 7.39 -5.87
N SER A 90 -5.68 8.55 -6.54
CA SER A 90 -4.85 8.80 -7.73
C SER A 90 -3.35 8.73 -7.41
N LEU A 91 -2.90 9.33 -6.31
CA LEU A 91 -1.50 9.27 -5.88
C LEU A 91 -1.05 7.84 -5.54
N ILE A 92 -1.92 7.05 -4.92
CA ILE A 92 -1.69 5.62 -4.67
C ILE A 92 -1.56 4.87 -6.00
N LYS A 93 -2.46 5.10 -6.96
CA LYS A 93 -2.39 4.50 -8.30
C LYS A 93 -1.07 4.81 -8.99
N GLU A 94 -0.67 6.08 -9.01
CA GLU A 94 0.59 6.50 -9.62
C GLU A 94 1.80 5.83 -8.96
N HIS A 95 1.77 5.67 -7.63
CA HIS A 95 2.81 4.93 -6.93
C HIS A 95 2.89 3.48 -7.41
N ILE A 96 1.75 2.78 -7.49
CA ILE A 96 1.69 1.41 -7.99
C ILE A 96 2.17 1.32 -9.43
N ASP A 97 1.74 2.23 -10.30
CA ASP A 97 2.15 2.27 -11.72
C ASP A 97 3.67 2.49 -11.86
N ARG A 98 4.26 3.33 -11.00
CA ARG A 98 5.73 3.50 -10.93
C ARG A 98 6.43 2.21 -10.47
N GLN A 99 5.89 1.51 -9.48
CA GLN A 99 6.44 0.22 -9.04
C GLN A 99 6.34 -0.84 -10.15
N LYS A 100 5.20 -0.94 -10.84
CA LYS A 100 5.01 -1.86 -11.98
C LYS A 100 6.05 -1.62 -13.08
N LYS A 101 6.37 -0.36 -13.40
CA LYS A 101 7.42 -0.04 -14.38
C LYS A 101 8.81 -0.59 -14.00
N SER A 102 9.09 -0.75 -12.71
CA SER A 102 10.35 -1.32 -12.23
C SER A 102 10.46 -2.85 -12.38
N CYS A 103 9.35 -3.55 -12.61
CA CYS A 103 9.34 -5.01 -12.78
C CYS A 103 10.19 -5.46 -13.98
N GLY A 104 10.23 -4.66 -15.05
CA GLY A 104 11.04 -4.94 -16.24
C GLY A 104 12.56 -4.91 -15.97
N GLY A 105 12.97 -4.19 -14.92
CA GLY A 105 14.31 -4.21 -14.30
C GLY A 105 15.54 -4.20 -15.22
N GLU A 106 16.70 -4.43 -14.60
CA GLU A 106 17.92 -4.75 -15.35
C GLU A 106 17.93 -6.24 -15.71
N ARG A 107 18.48 -6.58 -16.88
CA ARG A 107 18.74 -7.98 -17.24
C ARG A 107 19.74 -8.58 -16.24
N ARG A 108 19.34 -9.63 -15.53
CA ARG A 108 20.18 -10.37 -14.58
C ARG A 108 20.60 -11.72 -15.14
N ARG A 109 21.64 -12.33 -14.56
CA ARG A 109 22.06 -13.71 -14.89
C ARG A 109 20.97 -14.70 -14.47
N VAL A 110 20.91 -15.84 -15.16
CA VAL A 110 19.92 -16.91 -14.95
C VAL A 110 19.77 -17.30 -13.48
N LYS A 111 20.88 -17.44 -12.72
CA LYS A 111 20.81 -17.75 -11.28
C LYS A 111 19.90 -16.78 -10.51
N LYS A 112 20.06 -15.46 -10.71
CA LYS A 112 19.24 -14.46 -10.01
C LYS A 112 17.77 -14.49 -10.45
N PHE A 113 17.51 -14.82 -11.70
CA PHE A 113 16.15 -15.02 -12.18
C PHE A 113 15.52 -16.27 -11.53
N LEU A 114 16.24 -17.38 -11.44
CA LEU A 114 15.75 -18.60 -10.79
C LEU A 114 15.52 -18.40 -9.29
N ASP A 115 16.41 -17.65 -8.60
CA ASP A 115 16.21 -17.26 -7.20
C ASP A 115 14.89 -16.48 -7.03
N TYR A 116 14.60 -15.53 -7.94
CA TYR A 116 13.33 -14.78 -7.94
C TYR A 116 12.13 -15.68 -8.26
N LEU A 117 12.26 -16.55 -9.28
CA LEU A 117 11.21 -17.47 -9.70
C LEU A 117 10.81 -18.44 -8.58
N GLN A 118 11.77 -18.94 -7.81
CA GLN A 118 11.49 -19.81 -6.67
C GLN A 118 10.63 -19.09 -5.62
N VAL A 119 10.95 -17.84 -5.30
CA VAL A 119 10.14 -17.02 -4.37
C VAL A 119 8.75 -16.77 -4.95
N PHE A 120 8.67 -16.41 -6.23
CA PHE A 120 7.41 -16.17 -6.93
C PHE A 120 6.47 -17.39 -6.89
N LEU A 121 6.98 -18.58 -7.24
CA LEU A 121 6.21 -19.82 -7.18
C LEU A 121 5.80 -20.18 -5.75
N GLY A 122 6.66 -19.88 -4.76
CA GLY A 122 6.34 -20.03 -3.34
C GLY A 122 5.12 -19.20 -2.93
N VAL A 123 5.10 -17.92 -3.30
CA VAL A 123 3.97 -17.02 -3.03
C VAL A 123 2.69 -17.53 -3.68
N ILE A 124 2.74 -17.98 -4.94
CA ILE A 124 1.58 -18.59 -5.61
C ILE A 124 1.08 -19.79 -4.81
N TYR A 125 1.99 -20.68 -4.43
CA TYR A 125 1.63 -21.91 -3.73
C TYR A 125 1.06 -21.67 -2.33
N THR A 126 1.43 -20.60 -1.62
CA THR A 126 0.98 -20.35 -0.25
C THR A 126 -0.17 -19.36 -0.13
N GLU A 127 -0.17 -18.31 -0.96
CA GLU A 127 -1.12 -17.21 -0.84
C GLU A 127 -2.30 -17.36 -1.81
N TRP A 128 -2.09 -17.93 -3.00
CA TRP A 128 -3.11 -17.96 -4.06
C TRP A 128 -3.93 -19.25 -4.04
N THR A 129 -3.39 -20.36 -3.51
CA THR A 129 -4.08 -21.66 -3.38
C THR A 129 -5.05 -21.74 -2.19
N THR A 130 -5.34 -20.62 -1.53
CA THR A 130 -6.49 -20.52 -0.61
C THR A 130 -7.83 -20.36 -1.35
N GLU A 131 -7.80 -20.45 -2.68
CA GLU A 131 -8.97 -20.75 -3.48
C GLU A 131 -9.33 -22.24 -3.31
N SER A 132 -10.53 -22.48 -2.78
CA SER A 132 -11.18 -23.80 -2.59
C SER A 132 -10.65 -24.70 -1.46
N LEU A 133 -11.08 -24.39 -0.22
CA LEU A 133 -11.67 -25.37 0.69
C LEU A 133 -12.99 -24.81 1.22
#